data_AF-A0A6J4IN95-F1
#
_entry.id   AF-A0A6J4IN95-F1
#
_cell.length_a   1.000
_cell.length_b   1.000
_cell.length_c   1.000
_cell.angle_alpha   90.00
_cell.angle_beta   90.00
_cell.angle_gamma   90.00
#
_symmetry.space_group_name_H-M   'P 1'
#
loop_
_entity.id
_entity.type
_entity.pdbx_description
1 polymer ?
#
loop_
_entity_poly.entity_id
_entity_poly.type
_entity_poly.pdbx_seq_one_letter_code
_entity_poly.pdbx_strand_id
1 'polypeptide(L)'
;MNLLETVGTSTVQHPRTHNLSNKAQMLYQALRGVGSKVADSRGYCAAVSQVHFFCPGEVVADAVCMARSTMYLKLDELRAAELVEARAHYVTHEGRTKADGMVWAVKMHPEH
;
A
#
# COMPACT_ATOMS: atom_id res chain seq x y z
N MET A 1 50.20 12.37 7.06
CA MET A 1 49.40 11.25 6.53
C MET A 1 48.05 11.29 7.22
N ASN A 2 47.02 11.83 6.57
CA ASN A 2 45.64 11.76 7.06
C ASN A 2 44.84 10.94 6.05
N LEU A 3 44.33 9.78 6.49
CA LEU A 3 43.31 9.02 5.78
C LEU A 3 42.01 9.82 5.87
N LEU A 4 41.55 10.36 4.74
CA LEU A 4 40.16 10.79 4.60
C LEU A 4 39.36 9.58 4.16
N GLU A 5 38.52 9.09 5.08
CA GLU A 5 37.55 8.03 4.84
C GLU A 5 36.54 8.49 3.78
N THR A 6 36.54 7.79 2.64
CA THR A 6 35.50 7.88 1.62
C THR A 6 34.18 7.37 2.19
N VAL A 7 33.30 8.29 2.59
CA VAL A 7 31.90 7.98 2.86
C VAL A 7 31.25 7.57 1.54
N GLY A 8 31.10 6.26 1.34
CA GLY A 8 30.33 5.72 0.23
C GLY A 8 28.88 6.14 0.37
N THR A 9 28.43 7.07 -0.47
CA THR A 9 27.02 7.34 -0.69
C THR A 9 26.39 6.08 -1.28
N SER A 10 25.79 5.25 -0.43
CA SER A 10 24.89 4.18 -0.85
C SER A 10 23.74 4.81 -1.64
N THR A 11 23.82 4.72 -2.96
CA THR A 11 22.71 5.01 -3.86
C THR A 11 21.59 4.03 -3.51
N VAL A 12 20.61 4.47 -2.73
CA VAL A 12 19.36 3.74 -2.50
C VAL A 12 18.71 3.55 -3.87
N GLN A 13 18.83 2.35 -4.43
CA GLN A 13 18.11 1.96 -5.63
C GLN A 13 16.62 1.97 -5.26
N HIS A 14 15.92 3.02 -5.68
CA HIS A 14 14.47 3.08 -5.54
C HIS A 14 13.90 1.98 -6.45
N PRO A 15 13.10 1.03 -5.93
CA PRO A 15 12.49 0.00 -6.75
C PRO A 15 11.62 0.68 -7.80
N ARG A 16 12.10 0.67 -9.04
CA ARG A 16 11.40 1.24 -10.18
C ARG A 16 10.05 0.54 -10.29
N THR A 17 8.96 1.31 -10.22
CA THR A 17 7.57 0.89 -10.49
C THR A 17 7.35 0.26 -11.88
N HIS A 18 8.40 0.16 -12.70
CA HIS A 18 8.41 -0.33 -14.07
C HIS A 18 8.13 -1.83 -14.26
N ASN A 19 7.92 -2.61 -13.19
CA ASN A 19 7.67 -4.06 -13.30
C ASN A 19 6.31 -4.54 -12.74
N LEU A 20 5.38 -3.62 -12.49
CA LEU A 20 4.02 -3.99 -12.06
C LEU A 20 3.16 -4.39 -13.26
N SER A 21 2.38 -5.46 -13.12
CA SER A 21 1.36 -5.79 -14.12
C SER A 21 0.27 -4.71 -14.17
N ASN A 22 -0.41 -4.55 -15.32
CA ASN A 22 -1.48 -3.57 -15.49
C ASN A 22 -2.56 -3.67 -14.39
N LYS A 23 -2.91 -4.90 -14.00
CA LYS A 23 -3.89 -5.13 -12.91
C LYS A 23 -3.37 -4.69 -11.54
N ALA A 24 -2.08 -4.86 -11.25
CA ALA A 24 -1.48 -4.36 -10.02
C ALA A 24 -1.45 -2.82 -10.01
N GLN A 25 -1.11 -2.19 -11.13
CA GLN A 25 -1.16 -0.74 -11.28
C GLN A 25 -2.59 -0.19 -11.06
N MET A 26 -3.61 -0.82 -11.65
CA MET A 26 -5.01 -0.43 -11.42
C MET A 26 -5.41 -0.56 -9.94
N LEU A 27 -5.06 -1.68 -9.30
CA LEU A 27 -5.31 -1.88 -7.87
C LEU A 27 -4.63 -0.79 -7.02
N TYR A 28 -3.36 -0.49 -7.30
CA TYR A 28 -2.62 0.56 -6.61
C TYR A 28 -3.25 1.93 -6.81
N GLN A 29 -3.63 2.30 -8.02
CA GLN A 29 -4.28 3.58 -8.31
C GLN A 29 -5.61 3.73 -7.56
N ALA A 30 -6.42 2.66 -7.50
CA ALA A 30 -7.67 2.67 -6.75
C ALA A 30 -7.42 2.87 -5.24
N LEU A 31 -6.50 2.11 -4.66
CA LEU A 31 -6.13 2.23 -3.24
C LEU A 31 -5.53 3.60 -2.91
N ARG A 32 -4.66 4.14 -3.77
CA ARG A 32 -4.09 5.47 -3.64
C ARG A 32 -5.15 6.56 -3.74
N GLY A 33 -6.13 6.41 -4.64
CA GLY A 33 -7.27 7.32 -4.75
C GLY A 33 -8.11 7.35 -3.47
N VAL A 34 -8.35 6.20 -2.85
CA VAL A 34 -9.00 6.13 -1.53
C VAL A 34 -8.13 6.78 -0.45
N GLY A 35 -6.83 6.46 -0.42
CA GLY A 35 -5.86 7.06 0.50
C GLY A 35 -5.84 8.59 0.43
N SER A 36 -5.88 9.16 -0.78
CA SER A 36 -5.96 10.61 -0.98
C SER A 36 -7.21 11.21 -0.34
N LYS A 37 -8.38 10.63 -0.62
CA LYS A 37 -9.65 11.11 -0.01
C LYS A 37 -9.65 11.00 1.51
N VAL A 38 -9.03 9.94 2.06
CA VAL A 38 -8.89 9.77 3.51
C VAL A 38 -7.94 10.82 4.09
N ALA A 39 -6.82 11.08 3.44
CA ALA A 39 -5.87 12.12 3.86
C ALA A 39 -6.55 13.51 3.87
N ASP A 40 -7.25 13.84 2.78
CA ASP A 40 -8.01 15.09 2.65
C ASP A 40 -9.06 15.21 3.75
N SER A 41 -9.87 14.16 3.96
CA SER A 41 -10.91 14.15 4.99
C SER A 41 -10.37 14.28 6.40
N ARG A 42 -9.14 13.83 6.67
CA ARG A 42 -8.48 13.93 7.97
C ARG A 42 -7.68 15.22 8.14
N GLY A 43 -7.63 16.09 7.12
CA GLY A 43 -6.87 17.33 7.14
C GLY A 43 -5.35 17.10 7.19
N TYR A 44 -4.89 15.99 6.60
CA TYR A 44 -3.46 15.72 6.52
C TYR A 44 -2.77 16.75 5.60
N CYS A 45 -1.51 17.06 5.92
CA CYS A 45 -0.67 17.91 5.07
C CYS A 45 -0.40 17.22 3.73
N ALA A 46 -0.17 17.99 2.67
CA ALA A 46 0.09 17.51 1.31
C ALA A 46 1.31 16.57 1.17
N ALA A 47 2.14 16.45 2.21
CA ALA A 47 3.38 15.66 2.22
C ALA A 47 3.26 14.29 2.91
N VAL A 48 2.06 13.74 3.09
CA VAL A 48 1.93 12.41 3.69
C VAL A 48 2.48 11.34 2.74
N SER A 49 3.57 10.68 3.17
CA SER A 49 4.20 9.59 2.41
C SER A 49 3.35 8.31 2.39
N GLN A 50 2.54 8.09 3.43
CA GLN A 50 1.78 6.86 3.61
C GLN A 50 0.45 7.09 4.34
N VAL A 51 -0.63 6.51 3.82
CA VAL A 51 -1.98 6.63 4.41
C VAL A 51 -2.48 5.27 4.87
N HIS A 52 -3.03 5.25 6.09
CA HIS A 52 -3.63 4.06 6.69
C HIS A 52 -5.16 4.20 6.75
N PHE A 53 -5.86 3.18 6.25
CA PHE A 53 -7.32 3.11 6.31
C PHE A 53 -7.83 1.66 6.41
N PHE A 54 -9.00 1.50 7.01
CA PHE A 54 -9.72 0.23 7.02
C PHE A 54 -10.67 0.17 5.83
N CYS A 55 -10.64 -0.94 5.08
CA CYS A 55 -11.61 -1.24 4.03
C CYS A 55 -11.69 -2.76 3.82
N PRO A 56 -12.88 -3.38 3.76
CA PRO A 56 -12.99 -4.80 3.41
C PRO A 56 -12.40 -5.11 2.03
N GLY A 57 -11.71 -6.24 1.92
CA GLY A 57 -11.02 -6.62 0.69
C GLY A 57 -11.97 -6.83 -0.51
N GLU A 58 -13.17 -7.33 -0.24
CA GLU A 58 -14.24 -7.48 -1.23
C GLU A 58 -14.71 -6.15 -1.82
N VAL A 59 -14.76 -5.08 -1.04
CA VAL A 59 -15.15 -3.74 -1.52
C VAL A 59 -14.09 -3.21 -2.47
N VAL A 60 -12.81 -3.39 -2.13
CA VAL A 60 -11.70 -3.01 -3.01
C VAL A 60 -11.73 -3.83 -4.30
N ALA A 61 -11.91 -5.16 -4.20
CA ALA A 61 -11.95 -6.06 -5.35
C ALA A 61 -13.08 -5.70 -6.33
N ASP A 62 -14.28 -5.43 -5.80
CA ASP A 62 -15.44 -5.01 -6.57
C ASP A 62 -15.20 -3.66 -7.27
N ALA A 63 -14.65 -2.68 -6.55
CA ALA A 63 -14.36 -1.35 -7.11
C ALA A 63 -13.38 -1.37 -8.30
N VAL A 64 -12.52 -2.39 -8.41
CA VAL A 64 -11.60 -2.58 -9.55
C VAL A 64 -12.04 -3.69 -10.50
N CYS A 65 -13.29 -4.16 -10.40
CA CYS A 65 -13.88 -5.24 -11.21
C CYS A 65 -13.00 -6.50 -11.25
N MET A 66 -12.47 -6.91 -10.10
CA MET A 66 -11.51 -8.00 -9.98
C MET A 66 -11.99 -9.07 -9.01
N ALA A 67 -11.80 -10.34 -9.36
CA ALA A 67 -12.01 -11.43 -8.41
C ALA A 67 -11.07 -11.31 -7.21
N ARG A 68 -11.55 -11.60 -5.99
CA ARG A 68 -10.76 -11.49 -4.75
C ARG A 68 -9.43 -12.26 -4.82
N SER A 69 -9.43 -13.47 -5.37
CA SER A 69 -8.22 -14.28 -5.56
C SER A 69 -7.18 -13.58 -6.44
N THR A 70 -7.63 -12.93 -7.52
CA THR A 70 -6.76 -12.13 -8.39
C THR A 70 -6.26 -10.89 -7.66
N MET A 71 -7.11 -10.22 -6.88
CA MET A 71 -6.68 -9.07 -6.08
C MET A 71 -5.57 -9.44 -5.11
N TYR A 72 -5.69 -10.56 -4.38
CA TYR A 72 -4.63 -11.01 -3.46
C TYR A 72 -3.33 -11.36 -4.18
N LEU A 73 -3.39 -12.00 -5.36
CA LEU A 73 -2.20 -12.23 -6.18
C LEU A 73 -1.52 -10.92 -6.58
N LYS A 74 -2.30 -9.89 -6.96
CA LYS A 74 -1.77 -8.58 -7.35
C LYS A 74 -1.28 -7.77 -6.15
N LEU A 75 -1.84 -8.00 -4.98
CA LEU A 75 -1.37 -7.40 -3.75
C LEU A 75 0.06 -7.85 -3.42
N ASP A 76 0.44 -9.09 -3.71
CA ASP A 76 1.81 -9.57 -3.50
C ASP A 76 2.81 -8.86 -4.43
N GLU A 77 2.44 -8.56 -5.68
CA GLU A 77 3.25 -7.69 -6.57
C GLU A 77 3.44 -6.29 -5.96
N LEU A 78 2.38 -5.70 -5.41
CA LEU A 78 2.44 -4.37 -4.78
C LEU A 78 3.26 -4.36 -3.48
N ARG A 79 3.20 -5.44 -2.70
CA ARG A 79 4.02 -5.63 -1.49
C ARG A 79 5.49 -5.78 -1.84
N ALA A 80 5.80 -6.57 -2.86
CA ALA A 80 7.18 -6.75 -3.35
C ALA A 80 7.77 -5.42 -3.87
N ALA A 81 6.92 -4.52 -4.36
CA ALA A 81 7.30 -3.16 -4.77
C ALA A 81 7.24 -2.13 -3.62
N GLU A 82 6.94 -2.56 -2.38
CA GLU A 82 6.83 -1.69 -1.20
C GLU A 82 5.81 -0.55 -1.33
N LEU A 83 4.79 -0.74 -2.16
CA LEU A 83 3.75 0.27 -2.42
C LEU A 83 2.55 0.15 -1.50
N VAL A 84 2.23 -1.08 -1.10
CA VAL A 84 1.08 -1.39 -0.28
C VAL A 84 1.44 -2.48 0.72
N GLU A 85 1.13 -2.24 1.99
CA GLU A 85 0.98 -3.29 2.98
C GLU A 85 -0.51 -3.44 3.32
N ALA A 86 -0.96 -4.68 3.54
CA ALA A 86 -2.31 -4.93 3.99
C ALA A 86 -2.31 -6.05 5.03
N ARG A 87 -3.05 -5.83 6.11
CA ARG A 87 -3.22 -6.79 7.20
C ARG A 87 -4.70 -7.01 7.47
N ALA A 88 -5.07 -8.25 7.75
CA ALA A 88 -6.42 -8.54 8.21
C ALA A 88 -6.69 -7.82 9.54
N HIS A 89 -7.81 -7.12 9.61
CA HIS A 89 -8.34 -6.60 10.85
C HIS A 89 -9.22 -7.67 11.47
N TYR A 90 -9.02 -7.94 12.76
CA TYR A 90 -9.75 -8.98 13.47
C TYR A 90 -10.59 -8.33 14.57
N VAL A 91 -11.84 -8.75 14.66
CA VAL A 91 -12.77 -8.34 15.71
C VAL A 91 -13.30 -9.57 16.44
N THR A 92 -13.55 -9.41 17.73
CA THR A 92 -14.17 -10.45 18.56
C THR A 92 -15.63 -10.10 18.75
N HIS A 93 -16.52 -10.96 18.28
CA HIS A 93 -17.96 -10.84 18.47
C HIS A 93 -18.50 -12.14 19.07
N GLU A 94 -19.25 -12.04 20.17
CA GLU A 94 -19.81 -13.20 20.90
C GLU A 94 -18.75 -14.29 21.23
N GLY A 95 -17.56 -13.85 21.67
CA GLY A 95 -16.45 -14.76 22.01
C GLY A 95 -15.76 -15.42 20.82
N ARG A 96 -16.09 -15.05 19.58
CA ARG A 96 -15.44 -15.55 18.36
C ARG A 96 -14.66 -14.45 17.67
N THR A 97 -13.37 -14.68 17.43
CA THR A 97 -12.53 -13.76 16.65
C THR A 97 -12.65 -14.08 15.16
N LYS A 98 -13.01 -13.09 14.36
CA LYS A 98 -13.11 -13.19 12.89
C LYS A 98 -12.49 -11.98 12.23
N ALA A 99 -11.97 -12.16 11.02
CA ALA A 99 -11.57 -11.04 10.19
C ALA A 99 -12.81 -10.34 9.64
N ASP A 100 -12.93 -9.03 9.84
CA ASP A 100 -14.04 -8.19 9.34
C ASP A 100 -13.62 -7.27 8.18
N GLY A 101 -12.32 -7.18 7.89
CA GLY A 101 -11.81 -6.42 6.77
C GLY A 101 -10.30 -6.37 6.76
N MET A 102 -9.74 -5.37 6.08
CA MET A 102 -8.29 -5.16 6.02
C MET A 102 -7.93 -3.73 6.39
N VAL A 103 -6.84 -3.59 7.15
CA VAL A 103 -6.11 -2.33 7.29
C VAL A 103 -5.11 -2.27 6.15
N TRP A 104 -5.22 -1.22 5.36
CA TRP A 104 -4.34 -0.90 4.24
C TRP A 104 -3.39 0.20 4.66
N ALA A 105 -2.13 0.05 4.28
CA ALA A 105 -1.10 1.07 4.37
C ALA A 105 -0.59 1.31 2.94
N VAL A 106 -0.89 2.49 2.39
CA VAL A 106 -0.67 2.80 0.98
C VAL A 106 0.33 3.93 0.85
N LYS A 107 1.42 3.70 0.12
CA LYS A 107 2.42 4.71 -0.20
C LYS A 107 1.83 5.71 -1.19
N MET A 108 1.86 7.00 -0.87
CA MET A 108 1.26 8.07 -1.68
C MET A 108 2.20 8.61 -2.76
N HIS A 109 3.50 8.49 -2.51
CA HIS A 109 4.60 8.92 -3.37
C HIS A 109 5.49 7.72 -3.68
N PRO A 110 5.24 6.98 -4.77
CA PRO A 110 5.99 5.77 -5.08
C PRO A 110 7.50 6.03 -5.28
N GLU A 111 7.88 7.25 -5.63
CA GLU A 111 9.25 7.71 -5.83
C GLU A 111 10.03 8.07 -4.56
N HIS A 112 9.38 8.14 -3.39
CA HIS A 112 9.97 8.56 -2.11
C HIS A 112 9.77 7.48 -1.05
#